data_AF-A0A525VKU6-F1
#
_entry.id   AF-A0A525VKU6-F1
#
_cell.length_a   1.000
_cell.length_b   1.000
_cell.length_c   1.000
_cell.angle_alpha   90.00
_cell.angle_beta   90.00
_cell.angle_gamma   90.00
#
_symmetry.space_group_name_H-M   'P 1'
#
loop_
_entity.id
_entity.type
_entity.pdbx_description
1 polymer ?
#
loop_
_entity_poly.entity_id
_entity_poly.type
_entity_poly.pdbx_seq_one_letter_code
_entity_poly.pdbx_strand_id
1 'polypeptide(L)'
;MNYVPLPRAVVPIVAVAAIVILAWVGWESILFPETFWAPGDLSQYHASVTRCVHCHEPFQGPSPVKCQGCHYAEDFAARSEPTVRDHHLRVIDQRKTCVACHTEHRGMLAEITTGVLPASKTQAETQE
;
A
#
# COMPACT_ATOMS: atom_id res chain seq x y z
N MET A 1 -36.04 9.76 -4.64
CA MET A 1 -35.60 8.49 -5.26
C MET A 1 -36.80 7.55 -5.26
N ASN A 2 -37.43 7.34 -6.41
CA ASN A 2 -38.57 6.44 -6.53
C ASN A 2 -38.03 5.01 -6.67
N TYR A 3 -38.11 4.22 -5.61
CA TYR A 3 -37.85 2.78 -5.70
C TYR A 3 -39.05 2.13 -6.39
N VAL A 4 -38.86 1.74 -7.66
CA VAL A 4 -39.81 0.86 -8.33
C VAL A 4 -39.72 -0.51 -7.64
N PRO A 5 -40.81 -1.04 -7.05
CA PRO A 5 -40.75 -2.32 -6.36
C PRO A 5 -40.40 -3.42 -7.36
N LEU A 6 -39.37 -4.20 -7.05
CA LEU A 6 -39.01 -5.36 -7.87
C LEU A 6 -40.21 -6.31 -7.98
N PRO A 7 -40.53 -6.80 -9.20
CA PRO A 7 -41.57 -7.81 -9.37
C PRO A 7 -41.27 -9.03 -8.51
N ARG A 8 -42.30 -9.59 -7.85
CA ARG A 8 -42.14 -10.76 -6.94
C ARG A 8 -41.47 -11.96 -7.61
N ALA A 9 -41.59 -12.10 -8.93
CA ALA A 9 -40.94 -13.15 -9.71
C ALA A 9 -39.42 -12.96 -9.86
N VAL A 10 -38.90 -11.73 -9.72
CA VAL A 10 -37.48 -11.40 -9.88
C VAL A 10 -36.72 -11.56 -8.57
N VAL A 11 -37.39 -11.40 -7.43
CA VAL A 11 -36.82 -11.58 -6.08
C VAL A 11 -36.06 -12.91 -5.91
N PRO A 12 -36.62 -14.09 -6.25
CA PRO A 12 -35.88 -15.35 -6.08
C PRO A 12 -34.64 -15.44 -6.99
N ILE A 13 -34.71 -14.87 -8.20
CA ILE A 13 -33.58 -14.85 -9.13
C ILE A 13 -32.44 -14.00 -8.57
N VAL A 14 -32.75 -12.81 -8.07
CA VAL A 14 -31.77 -11.91 -7.44
C VAL A 14 -31.18 -12.55 -6.18
N ALA A 15 -32.01 -13.21 -5.36
CA ALA A 15 -31.53 -13.90 -4.16
C ALA A 15 -30.56 -15.03 -4.51
N VAL A 16 -30.89 -15.89 -5.49
CA VAL A 16 -30.01 -16.97 -5.94
C VAL A 16 -28.70 -16.40 -6.51
N ALA A 17 -28.77 -15.38 -7.36
CA ALA A 17 -27.59 -14.75 -7.92
C ALA A 17 -26.68 -14.16 -6.82
N ALA A 18 -27.26 -13.47 -5.83
CA ALA A 18 -26.52 -12.94 -4.70
C ALA A 18 -25.85 -14.05 -3.87
N ILE A 19 -26.56 -15.16 -3.60
CA ILE A 19 -25.99 -16.31 -2.88
C ILE A 19 -24.83 -16.92 -3.66
N VAL A 20 -24.96 -17.09 -4.98
CA VAL A 20 -23.89 -17.63 -5.82
C VAL A 20 -22.66 -16.72 -5.80
N ILE A 21 -22.84 -15.40 -5.90
CA ILE A 21 -21.73 -14.43 -5.81
C ILE A 21 -21.05 -14.50 -4.44
N LEU A 22 -21.83 -14.51 -3.35
CA LEU A 22 -21.29 -14.59 -1.99
C LEU A 22 -20.55 -15.91 -1.75
N ALA A 23 -21.08 -17.03 -2.24
CA ALA A 23 -20.43 -18.33 -2.16
C ALA A 23 -19.11 -18.34 -2.94
N TRP A 24 -19.10 -17.80 -4.16
CA TRP A 24 -17.89 -17.73 -4.98
C TRP A 24 -16.83 -16.82 -4.35
N VAL A 25 -17.20 -15.60 -3.94
CA VAL A 25 -16.28 -14.66 -3.26
C VAL A 25 -15.75 -15.27 -1.97
N GLY A 26 -16.60 -15.88 -1.16
CA GLY A 26 -16.18 -16.53 0.09
C GLY A 26 -15.23 -17.70 -0.16
N TRP A 27 -15.49 -18.51 -1.18
CA TRP A 27 -14.63 -19.63 -1.59
C TRP A 27 -13.24 -19.17 -2.04
N GLU A 28 -13.18 -18.21 -2.97
CA GLU A 28 -11.92 -17.66 -3.49
C GLU A 28 -11.12 -16.96 -2.37
N SER A 29 -11.79 -16.26 -1.47
CA SER A 29 -11.16 -15.57 -0.34
C SER A 29 -10.43 -16.52 0.61
N ILE A 30 -10.89 -17.77 0.74
CA ILE A 30 -10.29 -18.77 1.63
C ILE A 30 -9.14 -19.49 0.92
N LEU A 31 -9.28 -19.80 -0.37
CA LEU A 31 -8.26 -20.56 -1.11
C LEU A 31 -7.09 -19.69 -1.59
N PHE A 32 -7.35 -18.43 -1.94
CA PHE A 32 -6.37 -17.52 -2.52
C PHE A 32 -6.41 -16.14 -1.86
N PRO A 33 -6.26 -16.04 -0.52
CA PRO A 33 -6.37 -14.77 0.19
C PRO A 33 -5.37 -13.74 -0.34
N GLU A 34 -4.15 -14.18 -0.64
CA GLU A 34 -3.07 -13.32 -1.12
C GLU A 34 -3.34 -12.78 -2.53
N THR A 35 -3.85 -13.60 -3.45
CA THR A 35 -4.08 -13.15 -4.83
C THR A 35 -5.40 -12.39 -5.00
N PHE A 36 -6.38 -12.70 -4.15
CA PHE A 36 -7.72 -12.12 -4.25
C PHE A 36 -7.83 -10.79 -3.48
N TRP A 37 -7.10 -10.66 -2.37
CA TRP A 37 -7.15 -9.47 -1.50
C TRP A 37 -5.82 -8.77 -1.30
N ALA A 38 -4.66 -9.42 -1.52
CA ALA A 38 -3.38 -8.76 -1.33
C ALA A 38 -2.94 -7.98 -2.59
N PRO A 39 -2.32 -6.80 -2.41
CA PRO A 39 -1.91 -5.93 -3.49
C PRO A 39 -0.65 -6.39 -4.25
N GLY A 40 -0.15 -7.61 -3.99
CA GLY A 40 1.08 -8.17 -4.55
C GLY A 40 2.18 -8.42 -3.51
N ASP A 41 3.30 -8.97 -3.95
CA ASP A 41 4.43 -9.33 -3.08
C ASP A 41 5.16 -8.09 -2.54
N LEU A 42 5.58 -8.15 -1.28
CA LEU A 42 6.48 -7.14 -0.72
C LEU A 42 7.84 -7.15 -1.43
N SER A 43 8.52 -6.02 -1.34
CA SER A 43 9.89 -5.80 -1.74
C SER A 43 10.80 -6.79 -1.03
N GLN A 44 11.91 -7.13 -1.69
CA GLN A 44 12.90 -8.06 -1.13
C GLN A 44 13.44 -7.62 0.24
N TYR A 45 13.45 -6.32 0.54
CA TYR A 45 13.94 -5.78 1.80
C TYR A 45 12.94 -5.91 2.95
N HIS A 46 11.65 -6.04 2.65
CA HIS A 46 10.59 -6.32 3.62
C HIS A 46 10.03 -7.74 3.49
N ALA A 47 10.69 -8.64 2.75
CA ALA A 47 10.22 -10.00 2.52
C ALA A 47 9.99 -10.83 3.80
N SER A 48 10.61 -10.44 4.93
CA SER A 48 10.40 -11.07 6.24
C SER A 48 9.19 -10.53 7.01
N VAL A 49 8.55 -9.45 6.54
CA VAL A 49 7.37 -8.85 7.17
C VAL A 49 6.12 -9.61 6.71
N THR A 50 5.51 -10.36 7.62
CA THR A 50 4.39 -11.27 7.28
C THR A 50 3.01 -10.75 7.66
N ARG A 51 2.92 -9.61 8.36
CA ARG A 51 1.65 -9.08 8.86
C ARG A 51 1.37 -7.71 8.27
N CYS A 52 0.25 -7.58 7.55
CA CYS A 52 -0.19 -6.33 6.92
C CYS A 52 -0.24 -5.16 7.93
N VAL A 53 -0.65 -5.45 9.17
CA VAL A 53 -0.78 -4.46 10.25
C VAL A 53 0.54 -3.86 10.73
N HIS A 54 1.69 -4.41 10.29
CA HIS A 54 2.99 -3.79 10.55
C HIS A 54 3.18 -2.49 9.79
N CYS A 55 2.49 -2.31 8.65
CA CYS A 55 2.54 -1.09 7.85
C CYS A 55 1.17 -0.40 7.77
N HIS A 56 0.08 -1.16 7.73
CA HIS A 56 -1.27 -0.66 7.52
C HIS A 56 -2.01 -0.40 8.82
N GLU A 57 -2.78 0.69 8.86
CA GLU A 57 -3.87 0.87 9.81
C GLU A 57 -5.19 0.32 9.25
N PRO A 58 -6.04 -0.29 10.10
CA PRO A 58 -7.34 -0.81 9.66
C PRO A 58 -8.12 0.26 8.90
N PHE A 59 -8.51 -0.08 7.67
CA PHE A 59 -9.30 0.76 6.75
C PHE A 59 -8.69 2.11 6.36
N GLN A 60 -7.42 2.37 6.70
CA GLN A 60 -6.74 3.64 6.43
C GLN A 60 -5.50 3.48 5.54
N GLY A 61 -5.10 2.23 5.26
CA GLY A 61 -3.93 1.98 4.43
C GLY A 61 -2.62 2.15 5.21
N PRO A 62 -1.48 2.30 4.52
CA PRO A 62 -0.17 2.39 5.15
C PRO A 62 0.00 3.70 5.92
N SER A 63 0.47 3.60 7.17
CA SER A 63 0.66 4.73 8.07
C SER A 63 2.13 5.17 8.14
N PRO A 64 2.44 6.47 8.01
CA PRO A 64 3.81 6.97 8.15
C PRO A 64 4.38 6.76 9.55
N VAL A 65 3.54 6.63 10.58
CA VAL A 65 3.98 6.35 11.95
C VAL A 65 4.53 4.91 12.05
N LYS A 66 3.90 3.96 11.35
CA LYS A 66 4.37 2.57 11.33
C LYS A 66 5.70 2.41 10.61
N CYS A 67 5.90 3.14 9.52
CA CYS A 67 7.20 3.22 8.85
C CYS A 67 8.30 3.72 9.80
N GLN A 68 8.00 4.78 10.57
CA GLN A 68 8.92 5.35 11.55
C GLN A 68 9.19 4.46 12.77
N GLY A 69 8.36 3.43 13.01
CA GLY A 69 8.60 2.44 14.06
C GLY A 69 9.85 1.59 13.83
N CYS A 70 10.30 1.47 12.57
CA CYS A 70 11.55 0.82 12.20
C CYS A 70 12.56 1.79 11.55
N HIS A 71 12.09 2.86 10.90
CA HIS A 71 12.92 3.85 10.21
C HIS A 71 12.91 5.20 10.94
N TYR A 72 13.84 5.38 11.87
CA TYR A 72 13.92 6.60 12.67
C TYR A 72 14.42 7.79 11.85
N ALA A 73 13.81 8.97 12.08
CA ALA A 73 14.20 10.20 11.40
C ALA A 73 15.67 10.59 11.67
N GLU A 74 16.17 10.27 12.87
CA GLU A 74 17.55 10.49 13.29
C GLU A 74 18.54 9.65 12.48
N ASP A 75 18.24 8.37 12.25
CA ASP A 75 19.06 7.47 11.43
C ASP A 75 19.12 7.96 9.97
N PHE A 76 17.99 8.43 9.46
CA PHE A 76 17.92 9.02 8.13
C PHE A 76 18.76 10.30 8.04
N ALA A 77 18.61 11.20 9.01
CA ALA A 77 19.32 12.47 9.06
C ALA A 77 20.84 12.29 9.17
N ALA A 78 21.31 11.25 9.86
CA ALA A 78 22.73 10.95 10.00
C ALA A 78 23.37 10.40 8.72
N ARG A 79 22.59 9.81 7.82
CA ARG A 79 23.08 9.08 6.63
C ARG A 79 22.79 9.80 5.31
N SER A 80 22.08 10.92 5.34
CA SER A 80 21.61 11.61 4.14
C SER A 80 22.31 12.95 3.94
N GLU A 81 22.52 13.32 2.68
CA GLU A 81 22.92 14.67 2.31
C GLU A 81 21.92 15.71 2.84
N PRO A 82 22.37 16.94 3.19
CA PRO A 82 21.51 17.94 3.85
C PRO A 82 20.20 18.23 3.11
N THR A 83 20.24 18.32 1.78
CA THR A 83 19.06 18.58 0.94
C THR A 83 18.01 17.46 1.03
N VAL A 84 18.48 16.21 0.99
CA VAL A 84 17.65 15.01 1.09
C VAL A 84 17.05 14.87 2.49
N ARG A 85 17.88 15.11 3.52
CA ARG A 85 17.43 15.18 4.92
C ARG A 85 16.30 16.18 5.08
N ASP A 86 16.51 17.43 4.67
CA ASP A 86 15.56 18.51 4.89
C ASP A 86 14.24 18.25 4.14
N HIS A 87 14.30 17.60 2.96
CA HIS A 87 13.11 17.14 2.25
C HIS A 87 12.31 16.12 3.07
N HIS A 88 12.96 15.05 3.55
CA HIS A 88 12.26 14.01 4.31
C HIS A 88 11.71 14.52 5.64
N LEU A 89 12.43 15.41 6.33
CA LEU A 89 11.92 16.03 7.55
C LEU A 89 10.62 16.80 7.30
N ARG A 90 10.50 17.53 6.18
CA ARG A 90 9.24 18.19 5.79
C ARG A 90 8.13 17.19 5.49
N VAL A 91 8.43 16.09 4.80
CA VAL A 91 7.46 15.02 4.51
C VAL A 91 6.93 14.38 5.79
N ILE A 92 7.82 14.12 6.75
CA ILE A 92 7.50 13.54 8.06
C ILE A 92 6.65 14.52 8.88
N ASP A 93 7.04 15.79 8.95
CA ASP A 93 6.29 16.83 9.67
C ASP A 93 4.86 17.00 9.11
N GLN A 94 4.72 16.94 7.79
CA GLN A 94 3.43 16.95 7.09
C GLN A 94 2.64 15.64 7.23
N ARG A 95 3.19 14.61 7.89
CA ARG A 95 2.61 13.27 8.04
C ARG A 95 2.16 12.67 6.70
N LYS A 96 2.89 12.96 5.63
CA LYS A 96 2.64 12.35 4.32
C LYS A 96 3.04 10.88 4.36
N THR A 97 2.30 10.05 3.64
CA THR A 97 2.62 8.62 3.56
C THR A 97 3.93 8.40 2.79
N CYS A 98 4.81 7.57 3.36
CA CYS A 98 6.10 7.23 2.76
C CYS A 98 5.93 6.54 1.40
N VAL A 99 4.82 5.80 1.24
CA VAL A 99 4.54 5.06 0.00
C VAL A 99 4.04 5.94 -1.16
N ALA A 100 3.87 7.25 -0.94
CA ALA A 100 3.63 8.19 -2.02
C ALA A 100 4.83 8.26 -2.99
N CYS A 101 6.04 7.99 -2.47
CA CYS A 101 7.26 7.95 -3.26
C CYS A 101 7.93 6.55 -3.21
N HIS A 102 7.76 5.80 -2.11
CA HIS A 102 8.36 4.48 -1.95
C HIS A 102 7.36 3.37 -2.22
N THR A 103 7.40 2.80 -3.43
CA THR A 103 6.40 1.81 -3.82
C THR A 103 6.73 0.45 -3.23
N GLU A 104 5.79 -0.08 -2.47
CA GLU A 104 5.81 -1.43 -1.94
C GLU A 104 4.91 -2.34 -2.81
N HIS A 105 4.70 -3.60 -2.44
CA HIS A 105 3.77 -4.53 -3.09
C HIS A 105 4.01 -4.74 -4.61
N ARG A 106 5.27 -4.58 -5.04
CA ARG A 106 5.71 -4.81 -6.42
C ARG A 106 6.85 -5.80 -6.53
N GLY A 107 7.12 -6.56 -5.46
CA GLY A 107 8.18 -7.56 -5.42
C GLY A 107 9.52 -6.96 -5.82
N MET A 108 10.16 -7.55 -6.84
CA MET A 108 11.43 -7.07 -7.38
C MET A 108 11.36 -5.70 -8.08
N LEU A 109 10.15 -5.25 -8.45
CA LEU A 109 9.91 -3.95 -9.10
C LEU A 109 9.53 -2.85 -8.10
N ALA A 110 9.58 -3.14 -6.79
CA ALA A 110 9.34 -2.16 -5.75
C ALA A 110 10.44 -1.08 -5.77
N GLU A 111 10.03 0.19 -5.66
CA GLU A 111 10.95 1.32 -5.52
C GLU A 111 10.99 1.75 -4.06
N ILE A 112 11.88 1.14 -3.28
CA ILE A 112 12.17 1.58 -1.91
C ILE A 112 13.62 2.05 -1.80
N THR A 113 13.86 3.11 -1.04
CA THR A 113 15.22 3.65 -0.89
C THR A 113 16.07 2.68 -0.08
N THR A 114 17.19 2.25 -0.65
CA THR A 114 18.15 1.34 0.01
C THR A 114 19.30 2.09 0.71
N GLY A 115 19.23 3.43 0.75
CA GLY A 115 20.32 4.29 1.21
C GLY A 115 21.40 4.55 0.15
N VAL A 116 21.22 4.05 -1.07
CA VAL A 116 22.04 4.38 -2.24
C VAL A 116 21.11 5.01 -3.27
N LEU A 117 21.31 6.30 -3.59
CA LEU A 117 20.56 6.95 -4.66
C LEU A 117 20.92 6.24 -5.99
N PRO A 118 19.94 5.66 -6.72
CA PRO A 118 20.22 5.20 -8.07
C PRO A 118 20.60 6.41 -8.92
N ALA A 119 21.75 6.33 -9.60
CA ALA A 119 22.34 7.40 -10.39
C ALA A 119 21.43 7.95 -11.51
N SER A 120 20.29 7.31 -11.79
CA SER A 120 19.35 7.70 -12.84
C SER A 120 18.47 8.90 -12.48
N LYS A 121 18.28 9.26 -11.20
CA LYS A 121 17.45 10.42 -10.82
C LYS A 121 18.24 11.73 -10.72
N THR A 122 19.58 11.69 -10.70
CA THR A 122 20.44 12.89 -10.62
C THR A 122 20.44 13.74 -11.90
N GLN A 123 19.96 13.21 -13.03
CA GLN A 123 20.01 13.90 -14.32
C GLN A 123 18.76 14.74 -14.65
N ALA A 124 17.68 14.63 -13.86
CA ALA A 124 16.43 15.33 -14.16
C ALA A 124 16.31 16.73 -13.52
N GLU A 125 17.18 17.09 -12.57
CA GLU A 125 17.11 18.37 -11.83
C GLU A 125 18.21 19.38 -12.20
N THR A 126 19.07 19.08 -13.18
CA THR A 126 20.09 20.03 -13.69
C THR A 126 19.71 20.74 -14.99
N GLN A 127 18.42 20.81 -15.33
CA GLN A 127 17.93 21.55 -16.50
C GLN A 127 16.79 22.52 -16.15
N GLU A 128 17.00 23.46 -15.24
CA GLU A 128 16.31 24.77 -15.21
C GLU A 128 17.26 25.87 -14.70
#